data_AF-A0A1H6W5G5-F1
#
_entry.id   AF-A0A1H6W5G5-F1
#
_cell.length_a   1.000
_cell.length_b   1.000
_cell.length_c   1.000
_cell.angle_alpha   90.00
_cell.angle_beta   90.00
_cell.angle_gamma   90.00
#
_symmetry.space_group_name_H-M   'P 1'
#
loop_
_entity.id
_entity.type
_entity.pdbx_description
1 polymer ?
#
loop_
_entity_poly.entity_id
_entity_poly.type
_entity_poly.pdbx_seq_one_letter_code
_entity_poly.pdbx_strand_id
1 'polypeptide(L)'
;MEAFEICQEAYLLARHEQESMLLGRSYLKPSAFREKTETLREATDAQLLNALQVLGEQAGRDFLSLQGPIDRRLAAVLDTASRTRKNKLDGFGLVGGLLKKGSRFARGFYKTSGLEPRALSEDLRRCHLYRSGGLCLSPEEKARLGFVELEVNDEGR
;
A
#
# COMPACT_ATOMS: atom_id res chain seq x y z
N MET A 1 17.27 11.81 2.14
CA MET A 1 16.97 10.37 1.97
C MET A 1 15.56 10.16 2.47
N GLU A 2 14.65 9.77 1.59
CA GLU A 2 13.24 9.58 1.95
C GLU A 2 13.09 8.34 2.84
N ALA A 3 12.17 8.34 3.81
CA ALA A 3 12.01 7.25 4.78
C ALA A 3 11.82 5.86 4.13
N PHE A 4 11.23 5.82 2.92
CA PHE A 4 11.06 4.58 2.17
C PHE A 4 12.39 4.02 1.65
N GLU A 5 13.32 4.88 1.22
CA GLU A 5 14.64 4.47 0.70
C GLU A 5 15.43 3.76 1.79
N ILE A 6 15.40 4.28 3.02
CA ILE A 6 16.08 3.67 4.18
C ILE A 6 15.53 2.26 4.46
N CYS A 7 14.20 2.10 4.49
CA CYS A 7 13.60 0.79 4.72
C CYS A 7 13.80 -0.18 3.54
N GLN A 8 13.85 0.34 2.31
CA GLN A 8 14.16 -0.43 1.12
C GLN A 8 15.59 -0.97 1.18
N GLU A 9 16.57 -0.13 1.48
CA GLU A 9 17.98 -0.53 1.63
C GLU A 9 18.14 -1.58 2.73
N ALA A 10 17.52 -1.39 3.89
CA ALA A 10 17.53 -2.36 4.98
C ALA A 10 16.95 -3.72 4.56
N TYR A 11 15.85 -3.73 3.79
CA TYR A 11 15.26 -4.96 3.25
C TYR A 11 16.19 -5.66 2.25
N LEU A 12 16.82 -4.91 1.34
CA LEU A 12 17.73 -5.47 0.33
C LEU A 12 19.00 -6.05 0.98
N LEU A 13 19.54 -5.40 2.02
CA LEU A 13 20.67 -5.90 2.79
C LEU A 13 20.33 -7.22 3.52
N ALA A 14 19.18 -7.28 4.20
CA ALA A 14 18.73 -8.50 4.89
C ALA A 14 18.53 -9.66 3.91
N ARG A 15 17.92 -9.39 2.74
CA ARG A 15 17.74 -10.37 1.68
C ARG A 15 19.06 -10.88 1.12
N HIS A 16 20.02 -9.98 0.88
CA HIS A 16 21.35 -10.37 0.41
C HIS A 16 22.08 -11.24 1.43
N GLU A 17 21.97 -10.94 2.73
CA GLU A 17 22.55 -11.76 3.79
C GLU A 17 21.93 -13.17 3.81
N GLN A 18 20.60 -13.26 3.67
CA GLN A 18 19.89 -14.54 3.56
C GLN A 18 20.33 -15.35 2.34
N GLU A 19 20.45 -14.72 1.15
CA GLU A 19 20.90 -15.38 -0.08
C GLU A 19 22.36 -15.85 0.03
N SER A 20 23.25 -15.02 0.59
CA SER A 20 24.65 -15.39 0.82
C SER A 20 24.79 -16.57 1.79
N MET A 21 23.92 -16.69 2.79
CA MET A 21 23.91 -17.79 3.74
C MET A 21 23.58 -19.13 3.06
N LEU A 22 22.66 -19.14 2.09
CA LEU A 22 22.30 -20.34 1.33
C LEU A 22 23.44 -20.84 0.42
N LEU A 23 24.35 -19.94 0.02
CA LEU A 23 25.50 -20.25 -0.84
C LEU A 23 26.76 -20.65 -0.05
N GLY A 24 26.77 -20.44 1.28
CA GLY A 24 27.92 -20.70 2.15
C GLY A 24 28.14 -22.18 2.47
N ARG A 25 29.34 -22.70 2.19
CA ARG A 25 29.74 -24.11 2.39
C ARG A 25 29.98 -24.57 3.84
N SER A 26 29.71 -23.76 4.85
CA SER A 26 30.26 -24.00 6.21
C SER A 26 29.19 -24.18 7.28
N TYR A 27 28.46 -25.30 7.22
CA TYR A 27 27.67 -25.76 8.36
C TYR A 27 28.03 -27.20 8.70
N LEU A 28 28.74 -27.38 9.81
CA LEU A 28 29.14 -28.69 10.32
C LEU A 28 27.95 -29.50 10.88
N LYS A 29 26.81 -28.85 11.15
CA LYS A 29 25.59 -29.47 11.68
C LYS A 29 24.31 -28.93 11.02
N PRO A 30 23.41 -29.79 10.52
CA PRO A 30 22.14 -29.38 9.91
C PRO A 30 21.17 -28.60 10.81
N SER A 31 21.27 -28.72 12.13
CA SER A 31 20.42 -27.97 13.09
C SER A 31 20.82 -26.50 13.16
N ALA A 32 22.13 -26.21 13.26
CA ALA A 32 22.66 -24.85 13.29
C ALA A 32 22.42 -24.10 11.97
N PHE A 33 22.41 -24.83 10.84
CA PHE A 33 21.98 -24.29 9.55
C PHE A 33 20.52 -23.85 9.62
N ARG A 34 19.61 -24.76 10.00
CA ARG A 34 18.16 -24.48 10.07
C ARG A 34 17.84 -23.28 10.98
N GLU A 35 18.41 -23.26 12.18
CA GLU A 35 18.19 -22.17 13.14
C GLU A 35 18.58 -20.81 12.55
N LYS A 36 19.79 -20.72 11.98
CA LYS A 36 20.26 -19.46 11.39
C LYS A 36 19.47 -19.06 10.14
N THR A 37 19.02 -20.01 9.32
CA THR A 37 18.18 -19.70 8.15
C THR A 37 16.83 -19.13 8.59
N GLU A 38 16.23 -19.68 9.64
CA GLU A 38 14.95 -19.19 10.16
C GLU A 38 15.10 -17.78 10.74
N THR A 39 16.14 -17.52 11.54
CA THR A 39 16.41 -16.16 12.07
C THR A 39 16.60 -15.12 10.97
N LEU A 40 17.35 -15.46 9.90
CA LEU A 40 17.56 -14.54 8.78
C LEU A 40 16.28 -14.31 7.98
N ARG A 41 15.43 -15.34 7.85
CA ARG A 41 14.12 -15.23 7.23
C ARG A 41 13.21 -14.29 8.04
N GLU A 42 13.10 -14.49 9.35
CA GLU A 42 12.31 -13.64 10.23
C GLU A 42 12.78 -12.18 10.19
N ALA A 43 14.10 -11.95 10.19
CA ALA A 43 14.68 -10.62 10.06
C ALA A 43 14.33 -9.97 8.71
N THR A 44 14.42 -10.73 7.61
CA THR A 44 14.08 -10.25 6.26
C THR A 44 12.59 -9.92 6.15
N ASP A 45 11.72 -10.78 6.69
CA ASP A 45 10.28 -10.55 6.73
C ASP A 45 9.94 -9.30 7.56
N ALA A 46 10.62 -9.08 8.69
CA ALA A 46 10.45 -7.87 9.49
C ALA A 46 10.82 -6.60 8.72
N GLN A 47 11.92 -6.61 7.95
CA GLN A 47 12.30 -5.46 7.14
C GLN A 47 11.32 -5.20 5.98
N LEU A 48 10.84 -6.26 5.32
CA LEU A 48 9.80 -6.13 4.30
C LEU A 48 8.54 -5.49 4.88
N LEU A 49 8.11 -5.94 6.06
CA LEU A 49 6.95 -5.41 6.77
C LEU A 49 7.11 -3.93 7.15
N ASN A 50 8.32 -3.50 7.54
CA ASN A 50 8.62 -2.10 7.80
C ASN A 50 8.56 -1.27 6.52
N ALA A 51 9.18 -1.74 5.44
CA ALA A 51 9.15 -1.06 4.14
C ALA A 51 7.71 -0.93 3.61
N LEU A 52 6.89 -1.98 3.77
CA LEU A 52 5.47 -1.94 3.42
C LEU A 52 4.68 -0.92 4.26
N GLN A 53 5.00 -0.78 5.56
CA GLN A 53 4.36 0.23 6.39
C GLN A 53 4.67 1.64 5.90
N VAL A 54 5.94 1.94 5.64
CA VAL A 54 6.38 3.25 5.15
C VAL A 54 5.81 3.55 3.76
N LEU A 55 5.74 2.54 2.88
CA LEU A 55 5.08 2.67 1.59
C LEU A 55 3.58 3.00 1.75
N GLY A 56 2.93 2.40 2.74
CA GLY A 56 1.56 2.73 3.11
C GLY A 56 1.43 4.18 3.58
N GLU A 57 2.33 4.64 4.46
CA GLU A 57 2.35 6.04 4.91
C GLU A 57 2.55 7.02 3.73
N GLN A 58 3.42 6.68 2.76
CA GLN A 58 3.60 7.49 1.55
C GLN A 58 2.32 7.53 0.71
N ALA A 59 1.70 6.39 0.43
CA ALA A 59 0.44 6.32 -0.29
C ALA A 59 -0.67 7.12 0.41
N GLY A 60 -0.66 7.15 1.76
CA GLY A 60 -1.59 7.96 2.55
C GLY A 60 -1.37 9.46 2.36
N ARG A 61 -0.11 9.92 2.29
CA ARG A 61 0.23 11.33 1.98
C ARG A 61 -0.18 11.69 0.55
N ASP A 62 0.15 10.83 -0.41
CA ASP A 62 -0.19 11.03 -1.81
C ASP A 62 -1.71 11.08 -2.01
N PHE A 63 -2.47 10.27 -1.26
CA PHE A 63 -3.93 10.29 -1.31
C PHE A 63 -4.50 11.66 -0.92
N LEU A 64 -3.93 12.29 0.10
CA LEU A 64 -4.35 13.61 0.59
C LEU A 64 -3.99 14.74 -0.38
N SER A 65 -2.94 14.58 -1.19
CA SER A 65 -2.54 15.60 -2.18
C SER A 65 -3.33 15.52 -3.48
N LEU A 66 -3.99 14.39 -3.76
CA LEU A 66 -4.83 14.22 -4.94
C LEU A 66 -6.22 14.86 -4.75
N GLN A 67 -6.73 15.43 -5.83
CA GLN A 67 -8.08 15.97 -5.95
C GLN A 67 -9.02 15.00 -6.69
N GLY A 68 -10.32 15.27 -6.60
CA GLY A 68 -11.35 14.50 -7.29
C GLY A 68 -11.89 13.28 -6.54
N PRO A 69 -12.62 12.40 -7.25
CA PRO A 69 -13.37 11.32 -6.63
C PRO A 69 -12.52 10.37 -5.78
N ILE A 70 -12.99 10.04 -4.58
CA ILE A 70 -12.25 9.19 -3.62
C ILE A 70 -11.86 7.83 -4.20
N ASP A 71 -12.70 7.21 -5.04
CA ASP A 71 -12.44 5.95 -5.71
C ASP A 71 -11.24 6.05 -6.67
N ARG A 72 -11.17 7.13 -7.46
CA ARG A 72 -10.06 7.39 -8.39
C ARG A 72 -8.76 7.73 -7.67
N ARG A 73 -8.83 8.55 -6.63
CA ARG A 73 -7.65 8.89 -5.81
C ARG A 73 -7.06 7.65 -5.17
N LEU A 74 -7.90 6.80 -4.60
CA LEU A 74 -7.47 5.53 -4.02
C LEU A 74 -6.83 4.62 -5.08
N ALA A 75 -7.46 4.45 -6.25
CA ALA A 75 -6.90 3.64 -7.32
C ALA A 75 -5.51 4.14 -7.76
N ALA A 76 -5.33 5.45 -7.94
CA ALA A 76 -4.07 6.04 -8.37
C ALA A 76 -2.91 5.80 -7.39
N VAL A 77 -3.16 5.95 -6.08
CA VAL A 77 -2.11 5.71 -5.06
C VAL A 77 -1.81 4.23 -4.90
N LEU A 78 -2.82 3.36 -5.01
CA LEU A 78 -2.61 1.91 -4.96
C LEU A 78 -1.80 1.42 -6.15
N ASP A 79 -2.08 1.89 -7.36
CA ASP A 79 -1.31 1.53 -8.57
C ASP A 79 0.16 1.97 -8.45
N THR A 80 0.39 3.17 -7.92
CA THR A 80 1.75 3.68 -7.69
C THR A 80 2.48 2.85 -6.64
N ALA A 81 1.87 2.60 -5.49
CA ALA A 81 2.45 1.74 -4.45
C ALA A 81 2.67 0.30 -4.93
N SER A 82 1.76 -0.24 -5.73
CA SER A 82 1.89 -1.55 -6.38
C SER A 82 3.12 -1.65 -7.28
N ARG A 83 3.34 -0.65 -8.14
CA ARG A 83 4.54 -0.56 -8.99
C ARG A 83 5.81 -0.41 -8.16
N THR A 84 5.77 0.41 -7.11
CA THR A 84 6.90 0.60 -6.20
C THR A 84 7.29 -0.71 -5.51
N ARG A 85 6.32 -1.44 -4.93
CA ARG A 85 6.58 -2.75 -4.30
C ARG A 85 7.18 -3.74 -5.30
N LYS A 86 6.61 -3.83 -6.51
CA LYS A 86 7.11 -4.71 -7.58
C LYS A 86 8.57 -4.43 -7.92
N ASN A 87 8.92 -3.16 -8.08
CA ASN A 87 10.22 -2.77 -8.61
C ASN A 87 11.31 -2.67 -7.53
N LYS A 88 10.92 -2.36 -6.28
CA LYS A 88 11.88 -1.99 -5.22
C LYS A 88 11.91 -2.96 -4.04
N LEU A 89 10.93 -3.86 -3.90
CA LEU A 89 10.83 -4.78 -2.77
C LEU A 89 10.87 -6.24 -3.25
N ASP A 90 9.76 -6.96 -3.10
CA ASP A 90 9.67 -8.42 -3.20
C ASP A 90 9.20 -8.92 -4.57
N GLY A 91 9.00 -8.03 -5.54
CA GLY A 91 8.50 -8.39 -6.87
C GLY A 91 6.98 -8.61 -6.92
N PHE A 92 6.29 -8.62 -5.79
CA PHE A 92 4.84 -8.80 -5.74
C PHE A 92 4.14 -7.45 -5.94
N GLY A 93 3.58 -7.23 -7.12
CA GLY A 93 3.01 -5.93 -7.52
C GLY A 93 1.60 -5.62 -7.04
N LEU A 94 1.02 -6.34 -6.06
CA LEU A 94 -0.35 -6.09 -5.59
C LEU A 94 -0.36 -5.63 -4.14
N VAL A 95 -0.71 -4.36 -3.91
CA VAL A 95 -0.95 -3.80 -2.57
C VAL A 95 -2.44 -3.60 -2.24
N GLY A 96 -3.35 -3.66 -3.23
CA GLY A 96 -4.78 -3.52 -2.99
C GLY A 96 -5.34 -4.55 -2.01
N GLY A 97 -4.86 -5.81 -2.09
CA GLY A 97 -5.20 -6.86 -1.13
C GLY A 97 -4.66 -6.63 0.29
N LEU A 98 -3.72 -5.68 0.44
CA LEU A 98 -3.08 -5.30 1.70
C LEU A 98 -3.78 -4.13 2.40
N LEU A 99 -4.93 -3.64 1.93
CA LEU A 99 -5.78 -2.69 2.65
C LEU A 99 -6.59 -3.33 3.80
N LYS A 100 -6.43 -4.63 4.01
CA LYS A 100 -7.11 -5.39 5.07
C LYS A 100 -6.51 -5.09 6.45
N LYS A 101 -7.35 -5.23 7.49
CA LYS A 101 -6.94 -5.10 8.89
C LYS A 101 -5.75 -6.04 9.19
N GLY A 102 -4.74 -5.51 9.88
CA GLY A 102 -3.53 -6.25 10.26
C GLY A 102 -2.35 -6.13 9.29
N SER A 103 -2.59 -5.70 8.05
CA SER A 103 -1.50 -5.40 7.11
C SER A 103 -0.71 -4.16 7.55
N ARG A 104 0.62 -4.23 7.45
CA ARG A 104 1.52 -3.10 7.72
C ARG A 104 1.31 -1.95 6.75
N PHE A 105 1.07 -2.26 5.48
CA PHE A 105 0.72 -1.27 4.46
C PHE A 105 -0.57 -0.54 4.84
N ALA A 106 -1.65 -1.27 5.15
CA ALA A 106 -2.91 -0.67 5.62
C ALA A 106 -2.70 0.22 6.85
N ARG A 107 -1.92 -0.25 7.82
CA ARG A 107 -1.63 0.50 9.05
C ARG A 107 -0.98 1.85 8.72
N GLY A 108 0.02 1.87 7.85
CA GLY A 108 0.65 3.12 7.40
C GLY A 108 -0.33 4.03 6.65
N PHE A 109 -1.06 3.46 5.68
CA PHE A 109 -2.01 4.19 4.86
C PHE A 109 -3.11 4.87 5.68
N TYR A 110 -3.81 4.12 6.55
CA TYR A 110 -4.92 4.67 7.35
C TYR A 110 -4.42 5.65 8.41
N LYS A 111 -3.27 5.38 9.03
CA LYS A 111 -2.65 6.31 9.99
C LYS A 111 -2.39 7.68 9.34
N THR A 112 -1.90 7.70 8.10
CA THR A 112 -1.51 8.95 7.44
C THR A 112 -2.64 9.62 6.68
N SER A 113 -3.52 8.86 6.02
CA SER A 113 -4.69 9.42 5.31
C SER A 113 -5.80 9.88 6.26
N GLY A 114 -5.82 9.40 7.50
CA GLY A 114 -6.89 9.69 8.47
C GLY A 114 -8.23 9.04 8.11
N LEU A 115 -8.26 8.17 7.10
CA LEU A 115 -9.47 7.47 6.70
C LEU A 115 -9.78 6.32 7.66
N GLU A 116 -11.06 6.15 7.96
CA GLU A 116 -11.54 4.98 8.66
C GLU A 116 -11.86 3.85 7.67
N PRO A 117 -11.35 2.62 7.86
CA PRO A 117 -11.50 1.53 6.88
C PRO A 117 -12.96 1.22 6.53
N ARG A 118 -13.87 1.29 7.52
CA ARG A 118 -15.30 1.04 7.31
C ARG A 118 -15.94 2.14 6.48
N ALA A 119 -15.68 3.40 6.85
CA ALA A 119 -16.20 4.56 6.12
C ALA A 119 -15.68 4.57 4.67
N LEU A 120 -14.39 4.29 4.46
CA LEU A 120 -13.82 4.17 3.12
C LEU A 120 -14.54 3.09 2.30
N SER A 121 -14.78 1.90 2.87
CA SER A 121 -15.49 0.84 2.16
C SER A 121 -16.91 1.24 1.76
N GLU A 122 -17.62 1.96 2.61
CA GLU A 122 -18.97 2.48 2.32
C GLU A 122 -18.94 3.55 1.23
N ASP A 123 -17.94 4.45 1.29
CA ASP A 123 -17.74 5.49 0.30
C ASP A 123 -17.41 4.93 -1.08
N LEU A 124 -16.55 3.91 -1.16
CA LEU A 124 -16.26 3.21 -2.41
C LEU A 124 -17.50 2.53 -2.98
N ARG A 125 -18.33 1.92 -2.12
CA ARG A 125 -19.62 1.34 -2.53
C ARG A 125 -20.56 2.39 -3.08
N ARG A 126 -20.67 3.55 -2.43
CA ARG A 126 -21.49 4.68 -2.90
C ARG A 126 -20.98 5.23 -4.23
N CYS A 127 -19.67 5.38 -4.40
CA CYS A 127 -19.06 5.79 -5.67
C CYS A 127 -19.42 4.83 -6.80
N HIS A 128 -19.32 3.52 -6.55
CA HIS A 128 -19.69 2.50 -7.52
C HIS A 128 -21.17 2.60 -7.90
N LEU A 129 -22.08 2.65 -6.92
CA LEU A 129 -23.52 2.73 -7.16
C LEU A 129 -23.91 4.01 -7.89
N TYR A 130 -23.28 5.14 -7.56
CA TYR A 130 -23.53 6.41 -8.25
C TYR A 130 -23.12 6.32 -9.72
N ARG A 131 -21.92 5.79 -10.03
CA ARG A 131 -21.44 5.62 -11.41
C ARG A 131 -22.25 4.61 -12.21
N SER A 132 -22.81 3.59 -11.56
CA SER A 132 -23.66 2.60 -12.23
C SER A 132 -25.12 3.06 -12.38
N GLY A 133 -25.46 4.29 -11.99
CA GLY A 133 -26.83 4.82 -12.02
C GLY A 133 -27.76 4.19 -10.97
N GLY A 134 -27.22 3.43 -10.02
CA GLY A 134 -27.97 2.75 -8.96
C GLY A 134 -28.20 3.59 -7.71
N LEU A 135 -27.66 4.81 -7.65
CA LEU A 135 -27.82 5.73 -6.54
C LEU A 135 -27.75 7.18 -7.03
N CYS A 136 -28.65 8.03 -6.57
CA CYS A 136 -28.53 9.48 -6.70
C CYS A 136 -27.92 10.03 -5.40
N LEU A 137 -26.87 10.84 -5.53
CA LEU A 137 -26.19 11.48 -4.39
C LEU A 137 -26.68 12.92 -4.21
N SER A 138 -26.83 13.36 -2.95
CA SER A 138 -27.08 14.77 -2.66
C SER A 138 -25.87 15.64 -3.03
N PRO A 139 -26.02 16.97 -3.20
CA PRO A 139 -24.89 17.87 -3.41
C PRO A 139 -23.81 17.76 -2.32
N GLU A 140 -24.20 17.62 -1.05
CA GLU A 140 -23.24 17.43 0.04
C GLU A 140 -22.48 16.10 -0.08
N GLU A 141 -23.17 15.03 -0.49
CA GLU A 141 -22.54 13.72 -0.70
C GLU A 141 -21.59 13.73 -1.90
N LYS A 142 -21.97 14.39 -3.00
CA LYS A 142 -21.08 14.60 -4.16
C LYS A 142 -19.83 15.37 -3.75
N ALA A 143 -19.98 16.43 -2.95
CA ALA A 143 -18.85 17.22 -2.45
C ALA A 143 -17.91 16.38 -1.60
N ARG A 144 -18.46 15.65 -0.63
CA ARG A 144 -17.71 14.79 0.28
C ARG A 144 -16.96 13.68 -0.46
N LEU A 145 -17.57 13.07 -1.47
CA LEU A 145 -16.97 11.99 -2.25
C LEU A 145 -16.03 12.50 -3.37
N GLY A 146 -15.97 13.81 -3.61
CA GLY A 146 -15.09 14.43 -4.61
C GLY A 146 -15.64 14.45 -6.03
N PHE A 147 -16.96 14.38 -6.22
CA PHE A 147 -17.63 14.44 -7.53
C PHE A 147 -17.97 15.87 -8.00
N VAL A 148 -17.81 16.89 -7.17
CA VAL A 148 -18.28 18.27 -7.49
C VAL A 148 -17.62 18.91 -8.71
N GLU A 149 -16.41 18.48 -9.09
CA GLU A 149 -15.75 18.99 -10.30
C GLU A 149 -16.28 18.37 -11.61
N LEU A 150 -17.09 17.31 -11.54
CA LEU A 150 -17.62 16.64 -12.74
C LEU A 150 -18.87 17.32 -13.31
N GLU A 151 -19.51 18.24 -12.59
CA GLU A 151 -20.78 18.86 -13.03
C GLU A 151 -20.59 20.22 -13.73
N VAL A 152 -19.36 20.75 -13.85
CA VAL A 152 -19.14 22.08 -14.46
C VAL A 152 -18.97 22.02 -15.99
N ASN A 153 -18.93 20.83 -16.61
CA ASN A 153 -18.66 20.68 -18.04
C ASN A 153 -19.66 19.78 -18.81
N ASP A 154 -20.93 19.72 -18.38
CA ASP A 154 -21.99 19.07 -19.20
C ASP A 154 -23.09 20.04 -19.66
N GLU A 155 -22.77 21.35 -19.68
CA GLU A 155 -23.49 22.33 -20.52
C GLU A 155 -22.67 22.64 -21.77
N GLY A 156 -22.65 21.71 -22.73
CA GLY A 156 -22.22 22.04 -24.09
C GLY A 156 -21.65 20.90 -24.93
N ARG A 157 -22.51 20.02 -25.45
CA ARG A 157 -22.71 19.77 -26.90
C ARG A 157 -23.60 18.56 -27.16
#